data_AF-A0A1Y5DPI1-F1
#
_entry.id   AF-A0A1Y5DPI1-F1
#
_cell.length_a   1.000
_cell.length_b   1.000
_cell.length_c   1.000
_cell.angle_alpha   90.00
_cell.angle_beta   90.00
_cell.angle_gamma   90.00
#
_symmetry.space_group_name_H-M   'P 1'
#
loop_
_entity.id
_entity.type
_entity.pdbx_description
1 polymer ?
#
loop_
_entity_poly.entity_id
_entity_poly.type
_entity_poly.pdbx_seq_one_letter_code
_entity_poly.pdbx_strand_id
1 'polypeptide(L)'
;MINNMTIKSKLIALAILVTLSFVVILIMENKAITDMKIIAAMDHDSEELNIQMLTLRKHEKDFLARKDVKYLASSKKVIKKIDKISSNLKKRLIHFDSDTANLIAYDKIVHQYASIFEKLVLTQQEIGLNSKDGLYGELRAKVHQVQEYAKQSNDTGLLAKVYDLRKQEKDFMLRSDKKYLESFNKKINNLNADNQYIQMHDLLGEYKSSFSKLVQLEEVKGLDSKSGLLGEMRKIIHKSTDALKSLTKLINTLQSEKTEEIATFSLIFTIFVAALVVL
;
A
#
# COMPACT_ATOMS: atom_id res chain seq x y z
N MET A 1 27.65 23.69 59.28
CA MET A 1 28.98 23.19 58.87
C MET A 1 29.84 24.20 58.11
N ILE A 2 29.28 25.31 57.58
CA ILE A 2 30.01 26.29 56.74
C ILE A 2 30.67 27.44 57.55
N ASN A 3 30.32 27.62 58.83
CA ASN A 3 30.79 28.76 59.63
C ASN A 3 32.27 28.71 60.06
N ASN A 4 32.95 27.55 60.00
CA ASN A 4 34.36 27.40 60.41
C ASN A 4 35.34 27.26 59.22
N MET A 5 34.89 27.54 57.99
CA MET A 5 35.72 27.42 56.79
C MET A 5 36.48 28.73 56.49
N THR A 6 37.77 28.61 56.17
CA THR A 6 38.58 29.76 55.70
C THR A 6 38.08 30.25 54.34
N ILE A 7 38.25 31.54 54.04
CA ILE A 7 37.82 32.16 52.77
C ILE A 7 38.35 31.37 51.55
N LYS A 8 39.60 30.92 51.60
CA LYS A 8 40.22 30.09 50.55
C LYS A 8 39.45 28.79 50.30
N SER A 9 39.05 28.10 51.37
CA SER A 9 38.28 26.85 51.24
C SER A 9 36.87 27.06 50.68
N LYS A 10 36.23 28.20 50.99
CA LYS A 10 34.92 28.57 50.41
C LYS A 10 35.02 28.84 48.91
N LEU A 11 36.04 29.59 48.47
CA LEU A 11 36.28 29.87 47.05
C LEU A 11 36.59 28.59 46.25
N ILE A 12 37.39 27.68 46.80
CA ILE A 12 37.68 26.39 46.16
C ILE A 12 36.40 25.54 46.06
N ALA A 13 35.58 25.49 47.11
CA ALA A 13 34.33 24.75 47.10
C ALA A 13 33.34 25.28 46.05
N LEU A 14 33.21 26.61 45.90
CA LEU A 14 32.40 27.24 44.85
C LEU A 14 32.92 26.91 43.45
N ALA A 15 34.25 26.98 43.24
CA ALA A 15 34.85 26.61 41.96
C ALA A 15 34.60 25.14 41.59
N ILE A 16 34.68 24.23 42.58
CA ILE A 16 34.35 22.81 42.39
C ILE A 16 32.87 22.63 42.05
N LEU A 17 31.97 23.33 42.75
CA LEU A 17 30.54 23.26 42.49
C LEU A 17 30.20 23.71 41.06
N VAL A 18 30.75 24.86 40.65
CA VAL A 18 30.54 25.41 39.30
C VAL A 18 31.10 24.46 38.24
N THR A 19 32.32 23.95 38.43
CA THR A 19 32.90 22.98 37.47
C THR A 19 32.10 21.70 37.37
N LEU A 20 31.62 21.14 38.49
CA LEU A 20 30.75 19.97 38.49
C LEU A 20 29.42 20.26 37.79
N SER A 21 28.84 21.45 37.97
CA SER A 21 27.61 21.84 37.29
C SER A 21 27.76 21.87 35.76
N PHE A 22 28.89 22.35 35.25
CA PHE A 22 29.20 22.31 33.83
C PHE A 22 29.35 20.88 33.31
N VAL A 23 29.94 19.97 34.11
CA VAL A 23 30.03 18.55 33.74
C VAL A 23 28.64 17.91 33.62
N VAL A 24 27.73 18.21 34.56
CA VAL A 24 26.33 17.72 34.50
C VAL A 24 25.61 18.25 33.26
N ILE A 25 25.73 19.55 32.97
CA ILE A 25 25.16 20.17 31.76
C ILE A 25 25.72 19.50 30.51
N LEU A 26 27.03 19.29 30.43
CA LEU A 26 27.67 18.65 29.27
C LEU A 26 27.17 17.22 29.04
N ILE A 27 27.02 16.41 30.10
CA ILE A 27 26.47 15.05 29.99
C ILE A 27 25.02 15.10 29.48
N MET A 28 24.22 16.02 30.02
CA MET A 28 22.83 16.20 29.60
C MET A 28 22.73 16.66 28.15
N GLU A 29 23.53 17.63 27.71
CA GLU A 29 23.57 18.10 26.33
C GLU A 29 23.93 16.97 25.36
N ASN A 30 24.92 16.15 25.71
CA ASN A 30 25.29 15.00 24.87
C ASN A 30 24.17 13.96 24.77
N LYS A 31 23.45 13.71 25.88
CA LYS A 31 22.26 12.85 25.87
C LYS A 31 21.15 13.45 25.01
N ALA A 32 20.85 14.73 25.18
CA ALA A 32 19.87 15.47 24.39
C ALA A 32 20.17 15.41 22.89
N ILE A 33 21.42 15.64 22.50
CA ILE A 33 21.86 15.54 21.10
C ILE A 33 21.68 14.11 20.57
N THR A 34 21.96 13.10 21.38
CA THR A 34 21.78 11.69 21.01
C THR A 34 20.31 11.35 20.81
N ASP A 35 19.45 11.71 21.77
CA ASP A 35 18.01 11.48 21.72
C ASP A 35 17.40 12.20 20.50
N MET A 36 17.80 13.46 20.24
CA MET A 36 17.36 14.22 19.05
C MET A 36 17.80 13.59 17.73
N LYS A 37 19.00 12.99 17.65
CA LYS A 37 19.44 12.24 16.47
C LYS A 37 18.59 10.98 16.25
N ILE A 38 18.22 10.28 17.32
CA ILE A 38 17.35 9.11 17.21
C ILE A 38 15.95 9.53 16.73
N ILE A 39 15.37 10.60 17.30
CA ILE A 39 14.07 11.13 16.90
C ILE A 39 14.08 11.60 15.43
N ALA A 40 15.13 12.31 15.00
CA ALA A 40 15.27 12.70 13.59
C ALA A 40 15.35 11.48 12.65
N ALA A 41 16.01 10.40 13.08
CA ALA A 41 16.01 9.15 12.34
C ALA A 41 14.63 8.48 12.31
N MET A 42 13.82 8.62 13.37
CA MET A 42 12.43 8.12 13.40
C MET A 42 11.55 8.88 12.41
N ASP A 43 11.67 10.21 12.37
CA ASP A 43 10.94 11.06 11.42
C ASP A 43 11.31 10.70 9.97
N HIS A 44 12.62 10.57 9.70
CA HIS A 44 13.10 10.11 8.40
C HIS A 44 12.58 8.72 8.02
N ASP A 45 12.58 7.75 8.94
CA ASP A 45 12.01 6.42 8.68
C ASP A 45 10.52 6.51 8.35
N SER A 46 9.75 7.31 9.09
CA SER A 46 8.31 7.48 8.87
C SER A 46 8.03 8.04 7.47
N GLU A 47 8.81 9.03 7.04
CA GLU A 47 8.69 9.59 5.68
C GLU A 47 9.15 8.58 4.63
N GLU A 48 10.22 7.83 4.88
CA GLU A 48 10.67 6.78 3.96
C GLU A 48 9.61 5.67 3.81
N LEU A 49 8.90 5.30 4.89
CA LEU A 49 7.76 4.38 4.82
C LEU A 49 6.63 4.94 3.92
N ASN A 50 6.35 6.24 4.00
CA ASN A 50 5.40 6.90 3.11
C ASN A 50 5.85 6.82 1.63
N ILE A 51 7.12 7.12 1.35
CA ILE A 51 7.73 7.02 0.02
C ILE A 51 7.66 5.58 -0.52
N GLN A 52 7.97 4.58 0.31
CA GLN A 52 7.89 3.18 -0.12
C GLN A 52 6.44 2.76 -0.39
N MET A 53 5.45 3.23 0.38
CA MET A 53 4.04 2.99 0.09
C MET A 53 3.60 3.63 -1.25
N LEU A 54 4.06 4.84 -1.54
CA LEU A 54 3.84 5.48 -2.85
C LEU A 54 4.51 4.69 -3.98
N THR A 55 5.68 4.11 -3.73
CA THR A 55 6.40 3.26 -4.69
C THR A 55 5.65 1.95 -4.96
N LEU A 56 5.05 1.32 -3.95
CA LEU A 56 4.15 0.18 -4.15
C LEU A 56 2.97 0.53 -5.05
N ARG A 57 2.32 1.68 -4.80
CA ARG A 57 1.21 2.17 -5.63
C ARG A 57 1.65 2.45 -7.07
N LYS A 58 2.85 2.97 -7.26
CA LYS A 58 3.42 3.17 -8.60
C LYS A 58 3.55 1.85 -9.34
N HIS A 59 4.11 0.80 -8.71
CA HIS A 59 4.22 -0.52 -9.32
C HIS A 59 2.85 -1.16 -9.62
N GLU A 60 1.84 -0.96 -8.76
CA GLU A 60 0.45 -1.34 -9.05
C GLU A 60 -0.05 -0.66 -10.33
N LYS A 61 0.09 0.67 -10.44
CA LYS A 61 -0.40 1.41 -11.62
C LYS A 61 0.36 1.05 -12.89
N ASP A 62 1.68 0.89 -12.79
CA ASP A 62 2.49 0.44 -13.92
C ASP A 62 2.09 -0.97 -14.39
N PHE A 63 1.78 -1.87 -13.46
CA PHE A 63 1.25 -3.20 -13.80
C PHE A 63 -0.12 -3.09 -14.49
N LEU A 64 -1.05 -2.32 -13.96
CA LEU A 64 -2.38 -2.17 -14.56
C LEU A 64 -2.32 -1.58 -15.97
N ALA A 65 -1.39 -0.65 -16.22
CA ALA A 65 -1.22 -0.03 -17.52
C ALA A 65 -0.50 -0.93 -18.53
N ARG A 66 0.50 -1.72 -18.09
CA ARG A 66 1.44 -2.43 -18.98
C ARG A 66 1.32 -3.95 -18.94
N LYS A 67 0.62 -4.50 -17.95
CA LYS A 67 0.42 -5.93 -17.70
C LYS A 67 1.73 -6.73 -17.62
N ASP A 68 2.79 -6.12 -17.11
CA ASP A 68 4.12 -6.72 -17.00
C ASP A 68 4.39 -7.26 -15.59
N VAL A 69 4.54 -8.58 -15.47
CA VAL A 69 4.70 -9.29 -14.18
C VAL A 69 5.94 -8.84 -13.40
N LYS A 70 6.93 -8.19 -14.03
CA LYS A 70 8.11 -7.66 -13.31
C LYS A 70 7.75 -6.68 -12.18
N TYR A 71 6.59 -6.03 -12.28
CA TYR A 71 6.12 -5.10 -11.25
C TYR A 71 5.74 -5.83 -9.95
N LEU A 72 5.30 -7.08 -10.01
CA LEU A 72 5.12 -7.92 -8.82
C LEU A 72 6.46 -8.18 -8.12
N ALA A 73 7.49 -8.56 -8.87
CA ALA A 73 8.83 -8.77 -8.32
C ALA A 73 9.42 -7.47 -7.73
N SER A 74 9.15 -6.32 -8.38
CA SER A 74 9.56 -5.00 -7.87
C SER A 74 8.84 -4.65 -6.57
N SER A 75 7.52 -4.86 -6.48
CA SER A 75 6.76 -4.67 -5.24
C SER A 75 7.28 -5.54 -4.09
N LYS A 76 7.64 -6.81 -4.37
CA LYS A 76 8.26 -7.69 -3.36
C LYS A 76 9.58 -7.14 -2.82
N LYS A 77 10.38 -6.44 -3.64
CA LYS A 77 11.61 -5.75 -3.18
C LYS A 77 11.29 -4.55 -2.30
N VAL A 78 10.23 -3.80 -2.62
CA VAL A 78 9.79 -2.65 -1.82
C VAL A 78 9.30 -3.09 -0.44
N ILE A 79 8.53 -4.18 -0.36
CA ILE A 79 8.09 -4.76 0.92
C ILE A 79 9.29 -5.09 1.83
N LYS A 80 10.34 -5.73 1.29
CA LYS A 80 11.56 -6.00 2.06
C LYS A 80 12.24 -4.73 2.59
N LYS A 81 12.14 -3.61 1.87
CA LYS A 81 12.66 -2.32 2.36
C LYS A 81 11.80 -1.79 3.50
N ILE A 82 10.48 -1.84 3.35
CA ILE A 82 9.52 -1.46 4.39
C ILE A 82 9.78 -2.26 5.67
N ASP A 83 9.95 -3.58 5.57
CA ASP A 83 10.23 -4.45 6.72
C ASP A 83 11.49 -4.03 7.47
N LYS A 84 12.55 -3.67 6.72
CA LYS A 84 13.81 -3.22 7.30
C LYS A 84 13.65 -1.87 8.00
N ILE A 85 12.97 -0.92 7.38
CA ILE A 85 12.72 0.41 7.95
C ILE A 85 11.85 0.28 9.21
N SER A 86 10.73 -0.44 9.11
CA SER A 86 9.84 -0.69 10.24
C SER A 86 10.56 -1.37 11.41
N SER A 87 11.40 -2.38 11.15
CA SER A 87 12.18 -3.04 12.20
C SER A 87 13.10 -2.06 12.95
N ASN A 88 13.75 -1.15 12.22
CA ASN A 88 14.61 -0.14 12.83
C ASN A 88 13.79 0.90 13.60
N LEU A 89 12.69 1.39 13.03
CA LEU A 89 11.80 2.35 13.67
C LEU A 89 11.19 1.77 14.95
N LYS A 90 10.81 0.49 14.94
CA LYS A 90 10.31 -0.21 16.13
C LYS A 90 11.34 -0.22 17.26
N LYS A 91 12.62 -0.48 16.97
CA LYS A 91 13.69 -0.43 17.97
C LYS A 91 13.85 0.97 18.57
N ARG A 92 13.72 2.01 17.75
CA ARG A 92 13.80 3.42 18.19
C ARG A 92 12.59 3.82 19.04
N LEU A 93 11.38 3.38 18.69
CA LEU A 93 10.19 3.58 19.52
C LEU A 93 10.33 2.91 20.89
N ILE A 94 10.82 1.66 20.93
CA ILE A 94 11.06 0.93 22.19
C ILE A 94 12.13 1.64 23.04
N HIS A 95 13.16 2.24 22.43
CA HIS A 95 14.17 3.00 23.16
C HIS A 95 13.59 4.17 23.97
N PHE A 96 12.47 4.74 23.51
CA PHE A 96 11.75 5.81 24.20
C PHE A 96 10.50 5.32 24.95
N ASP A 97 10.38 4.01 25.21
CA ASP A 97 9.19 3.39 25.82
C ASP A 97 7.86 3.80 25.14
N SER A 98 7.93 4.09 23.84
CA SER A 98 6.82 4.62 23.05
C SER A 98 5.95 3.52 22.47
N ASP A 99 4.66 3.83 22.26
CA ASP A 99 3.73 2.88 21.66
C ASP A 99 4.17 2.45 20.24
N THR A 100 4.03 1.16 19.96
CA THR A 100 4.36 0.54 18.67
C THR A 100 3.12 0.07 17.90
N ALA A 101 1.92 0.22 18.47
CA ALA A 101 0.69 -0.31 17.87
C ALA A 101 0.43 0.26 16.47
N ASN A 102 0.64 1.57 16.26
CA ASN A 102 0.47 2.21 14.97
C ASN A 102 1.43 1.66 13.89
N LEU A 103 2.68 1.39 14.27
CA LEU A 103 3.67 0.81 13.36
C LEU A 103 3.32 -0.65 13.01
N ILE A 104 2.92 -1.45 14.01
CA ILE A 104 2.47 -2.83 13.81
C ILE A 104 1.22 -2.87 12.92
N ALA A 105 0.28 -1.95 13.12
CA ALA A 105 -0.90 -1.80 12.28
C ALA A 105 -0.51 -1.45 10.84
N TYR A 106 0.40 -0.50 10.65
CA TYR A 106 0.93 -0.13 9.34
C TYR A 106 1.56 -1.33 8.62
N ASP A 107 2.43 -2.08 9.29
CA ASP A 107 3.07 -3.27 8.71
C ASP A 107 2.03 -4.29 8.22
N LYS A 108 1.02 -4.57 9.04
CA LYS A 108 -0.07 -5.48 8.68
C LYS A 108 -0.83 -4.98 7.44
N ILE A 109 -1.14 -3.68 7.40
CA ILE A 109 -1.86 -3.04 6.29
C ILE A 109 -1.05 -3.14 4.99
N VAL A 110 0.24 -2.87 5.03
CA VAL A 110 1.12 -2.92 3.84
C VAL A 110 1.28 -4.34 3.33
N HIS A 111 1.42 -5.34 4.20
CA HIS A 111 1.47 -6.74 3.79
C HIS A 111 0.15 -7.21 3.20
N GLN A 112 -0.97 -6.76 3.76
CA GLN A 112 -2.29 -7.03 3.19
C GLN A 112 -2.40 -6.41 1.79
N TYR A 113 -1.96 -5.17 1.60
CA TYR A 113 -1.91 -4.52 0.28
C TYR A 113 -1.09 -5.34 -0.73
N ALA A 114 0.09 -5.80 -0.34
CA ALA A 114 0.96 -6.60 -1.20
C ALA A 114 0.33 -7.94 -1.59
N SER A 115 -0.35 -8.61 -0.65
CA SER A 115 -1.07 -9.86 -0.93
C SER A 115 -2.22 -9.65 -1.92
N ILE A 116 -2.98 -8.57 -1.78
CA ILE A 116 -4.05 -8.24 -2.74
C ILE A 116 -3.47 -7.89 -4.10
N PHE A 117 -2.34 -7.17 -4.16
CA PHE A 117 -1.66 -6.91 -5.42
C PHE A 117 -1.19 -8.20 -6.10
N GLU A 118 -0.66 -9.16 -5.35
CA GLU A 118 -0.29 -10.47 -5.90
C GLU A 118 -1.51 -11.20 -6.46
N LYS A 119 -2.64 -11.22 -5.73
CA LYS A 119 -3.90 -11.76 -6.25
C LYS A 119 -4.35 -11.07 -7.53
N LEU A 120 -4.28 -9.74 -7.58
CA LEU A 120 -4.62 -8.95 -8.76
C LEU A 120 -3.76 -9.34 -9.98
N VAL A 121 -2.46 -9.53 -9.77
CA VAL A 121 -1.53 -9.97 -10.83
C VAL A 121 -1.91 -11.36 -11.33
N LEU A 122 -2.15 -12.31 -10.42
CA LEU A 122 -2.57 -13.67 -10.76
C LEU A 122 -3.91 -13.69 -11.52
N THR A 123 -4.90 -12.92 -11.06
CA THR A 123 -6.18 -12.78 -11.76
C THR A 123 -6.00 -12.19 -13.16
N GLN A 124 -5.14 -11.18 -13.33
CA GLN A 124 -4.86 -10.62 -14.65
C GLN A 124 -4.09 -11.58 -15.56
N GLN A 125 -3.24 -12.46 -15.01
CA GLN A 125 -2.59 -13.52 -15.77
C GLN A 125 -3.59 -14.57 -16.26
N GLU A 126 -4.57 -14.95 -15.43
CA GLU A 126 -5.64 -15.88 -15.84
C GLU A 126 -6.53 -15.26 -16.92
N ILE A 127 -6.89 -13.98 -16.77
CA ILE A 127 -7.60 -13.21 -17.80
C ILE A 127 -6.78 -13.13 -19.10
N GLY A 128 -5.47 -12.92 -18.98
CA GLY A 128 -4.52 -12.74 -20.09
C GLY A 128 -3.76 -11.42 -19.98
N LEU A 129 -2.43 -11.47 -20.16
CA LEU A 129 -1.57 -10.28 -20.19
C LEU A 129 -1.58 -9.59 -21.55
N ASN A 130 -1.94 -10.32 -22.61
CA ASN A 130 -2.06 -9.82 -23.97
C ASN A 130 -3.31 -10.40 -24.66
N SER A 131 -3.52 -10.11 -25.94
CA SER A 131 -4.74 -10.52 -26.65
C SER A 131 -4.79 -11.99 -27.06
N LYS A 132 -3.73 -12.76 -26.79
CA LYS A 132 -3.57 -14.15 -27.24
C LYS A 132 -3.36 -15.15 -26.12
N ASP A 133 -3.22 -14.70 -24.87
CA ASP A 133 -3.02 -15.55 -23.71
C ASP A 133 -4.25 -15.55 -22.79
N GLY A 134 -4.24 -16.45 -21.80
CA GLY A 134 -5.32 -16.59 -20.82
C GLY A 134 -6.70 -16.77 -21.44
N LEU A 135 -7.71 -16.26 -20.74
CA LEU A 135 -9.09 -16.25 -21.21
C LEU A 135 -9.29 -15.40 -22.47
N TYR A 136 -8.51 -14.34 -22.70
CA TYR A 136 -8.61 -13.58 -23.94
C TYR A 136 -8.28 -14.44 -25.17
N GLY A 137 -7.22 -15.25 -25.10
CA GLY A 137 -6.83 -16.17 -26.16
C GLY A 137 -7.87 -17.27 -26.37
N GLU A 138 -8.35 -17.89 -25.29
CA GLU A 138 -9.37 -18.93 -25.32
C GLU A 138 -10.68 -18.42 -25.94
N LEU A 139 -11.20 -17.30 -25.45
CA LEU A 139 -12.40 -16.67 -25.96
C LEU A 139 -12.26 -16.34 -27.44
N ARG A 140 -11.14 -15.73 -27.83
CA ARG A 140 -10.87 -15.41 -29.24
C ARG A 140 -10.94 -16.64 -30.13
N ALA A 141 -10.38 -17.77 -29.70
CA ALA A 141 -10.44 -19.02 -30.46
C ALA A 141 -11.89 -19.53 -30.62
N LYS A 142 -12.67 -19.55 -29.53
CA LYS A 142 -14.10 -19.95 -29.58
C LYS A 142 -14.92 -19.05 -30.49
N VAL A 143 -14.72 -17.74 -30.43
CA VAL A 143 -15.44 -16.83 -31.32
C VAL A 143 -15.05 -17.01 -32.78
N HIS A 144 -13.78 -17.27 -33.07
CA HIS A 144 -13.37 -17.57 -34.45
C HIS A 144 -14.06 -18.83 -34.98
N GLN A 145 -14.21 -19.88 -34.17
CA GLN A 145 -14.94 -21.09 -34.57
C GLN A 145 -16.41 -20.80 -34.89
N VAL A 146 -17.12 -20.08 -34.00
CA VAL A 146 -18.51 -19.67 -34.21
C VAL A 146 -18.65 -18.79 -35.45
N GLN A 147 -17.75 -17.83 -35.63
CA GLN A 147 -17.77 -16.90 -36.75
C GLN A 147 -17.46 -17.58 -38.08
N GLU A 148 -16.52 -18.53 -38.10
CA GLU A 148 -16.15 -19.25 -39.32
C GLU A 148 -17.27 -20.20 -39.76
N TYR A 149 -17.87 -20.93 -38.81
CA TYR A 149 -19.06 -21.74 -39.09
C TYR A 149 -20.18 -20.88 -39.73
N ALA A 150 -20.48 -19.72 -39.14
CA ALA A 150 -21.55 -18.84 -39.63
C ALA A 150 -21.26 -18.26 -41.03
N LYS A 151 -19.98 -18.13 -41.43
CA LYS A 151 -19.63 -17.76 -42.81
C LYS A 151 -19.81 -18.92 -43.77
N GLN A 152 -19.36 -20.11 -43.38
CA GLN A 152 -19.41 -21.31 -44.22
C GLN A 152 -20.83 -21.80 -44.46
N SER A 153 -21.77 -21.51 -43.56
CA SER A 153 -23.18 -21.84 -43.73
C SER A 153 -23.90 -20.98 -44.79
N ASN A 154 -23.30 -19.90 -45.29
CA ASN A 154 -23.91 -18.91 -46.17
C ASN A 154 -25.24 -18.31 -45.65
N ASP A 155 -25.52 -18.41 -44.34
CA ASP A 155 -26.68 -17.78 -43.69
C ASP A 155 -26.30 -16.38 -43.22
N THR A 156 -26.69 -15.36 -43.99
CA THR A 156 -26.43 -13.95 -43.68
C THR A 156 -27.11 -13.50 -42.39
N GLY A 157 -28.26 -14.08 -42.03
CA GLY A 157 -28.97 -13.81 -40.79
C GLY A 157 -28.22 -14.34 -39.57
N LEU A 158 -27.71 -15.57 -39.65
CA LEU A 158 -26.84 -16.15 -38.62
C LEU A 158 -25.56 -15.33 -38.45
N LEU A 159 -24.90 -14.98 -39.55
CA LEU A 159 -23.67 -14.19 -39.50
C LEU A 159 -23.89 -12.82 -38.83
N ALA A 160 -25.01 -12.15 -39.13
CA ALA A 160 -25.39 -10.90 -38.48
C ALA A 160 -25.62 -11.07 -36.98
N LYS A 161 -26.31 -12.14 -36.55
CA LYS A 161 -26.51 -12.45 -35.12
C LYS A 161 -25.19 -12.71 -34.40
N VAL A 162 -24.24 -13.41 -35.02
CA VAL A 162 -22.89 -13.65 -34.47
C VAL A 162 -22.11 -12.33 -34.33
N TYR A 163 -22.19 -11.43 -35.30
CA TYR A 163 -21.57 -10.10 -35.19
C TYR A 163 -22.17 -9.25 -34.08
N ASP A 164 -23.47 -9.36 -33.83
CA ASP A 164 -24.10 -8.67 -32.69
C ASP A 164 -23.64 -9.26 -31.34
N LEU A 165 -23.46 -10.57 -31.23
CA LEU A 165 -22.82 -11.18 -30.05
C LEU A 165 -21.41 -10.63 -29.82
N ARG A 166 -20.58 -10.57 -30.88
CA ARG A 166 -19.24 -9.96 -30.82
C ARG A 166 -19.26 -8.50 -30.41
N LYS A 167 -20.28 -7.75 -30.82
CA LYS A 167 -20.45 -6.35 -30.41
C LYS A 167 -20.67 -6.26 -28.90
N GLN A 168 -21.56 -7.08 -28.32
CA GLN A 168 -21.78 -7.10 -26.88
C GLN A 168 -20.51 -7.49 -26.11
N GLU A 169 -19.79 -8.52 -26.55
CA GLU A 169 -18.49 -8.92 -25.99
C GLU A 169 -17.52 -7.73 -25.93
N LYS A 170 -17.29 -7.08 -27.09
CA LYS A 170 -16.33 -5.97 -27.20
C LYS A 170 -16.76 -4.75 -26.39
N ASP A 171 -18.06 -4.45 -26.36
CA ASP A 171 -18.59 -3.36 -25.55
C ASP A 171 -18.38 -3.62 -24.06
N PHE A 172 -18.54 -4.87 -23.58
CA PHE A 172 -18.14 -5.25 -22.22
C PHE A 172 -16.64 -5.03 -22.00
N MET A 173 -15.78 -5.56 -22.87
CA MET A 173 -14.32 -5.45 -22.71
C MET A 173 -13.82 -3.99 -22.69
N LEU A 174 -14.54 -3.07 -23.35
CA LEU A 174 -14.19 -1.66 -23.39
C LEU A 174 -14.75 -0.88 -22.18
N ARG A 175 -15.94 -1.26 -21.69
CA ARG A 175 -16.72 -0.44 -20.74
C ARG A 175 -16.91 -1.07 -19.37
N SER A 176 -16.60 -2.36 -19.22
CA SER A 176 -16.75 -3.14 -17.99
C SER A 176 -18.17 -3.10 -17.40
N ASP A 177 -19.20 -3.06 -18.24
CA ASP A 177 -20.61 -2.92 -17.81
C ASP A 177 -21.38 -4.23 -18.01
N LYS A 178 -21.93 -4.78 -16.92
CA LYS A 178 -22.61 -6.07 -16.92
C LYS A 178 -23.83 -6.15 -17.84
N LYS A 179 -24.45 -5.00 -18.20
CA LYS A 179 -25.59 -5.00 -19.14
C LYS A 179 -25.25 -5.66 -20.49
N TYR A 180 -23.97 -5.62 -20.89
CA TYR A 180 -23.50 -6.26 -22.11
C TYR A 180 -23.48 -7.78 -22.00
N LEU A 181 -23.16 -8.32 -20.82
CA LEU A 181 -23.30 -9.76 -20.55
C LEU A 181 -24.78 -10.18 -20.57
N GLU A 182 -25.67 -9.39 -19.98
CA GLU A 182 -27.12 -9.67 -19.99
C GLU A 182 -27.68 -9.69 -21.42
N SER A 183 -27.35 -8.65 -22.20
CA SER A 183 -27.71 -8.53 -23.62
C SER A 183 -27.15 -9.69 -24.45
N PHE A 184 -25.87 -10.03 -24.25
CA PHE A 184 -25.21 -11.17 -24.88
C PHE A 184 -25.94 -12.49 -24.56
N ASN A 185 -26.21 -12.74 -23.28
CA ASN A 185 -26.87 -13.96 -22.81
C ASN A 185 -28.27 -14.12 -23.41
N LYS A 186 -29.05 -13.03 -23.50
CA LYS A 186 -30.36 -13.06 -24.16
C LYS A 186 -30.24 -13.46 -25.63
N LYS A 187 -29.29 -12.87 -26.36
CA LYS A 187 -29.09 -13.12 -27.80
C LYS A 187 -28.60 -14.55 -28.07
N ILE A 188 -27.61 -15.02 -27.31
CA ILE A 188 -27.04 -16.35 -27.52
C ILE A 188 -28.00 -17.45 -27.09
N ASN A 189 -28.81 -17.25 -26.05
CA ASN A 189 -29.86 -18.20 -25.66
C ASN A 189 -30.95 -18.32 -26.74
N ASN A 190 -31.34 -17.21 -27.38
CA ASN A 190 -32.28 -17.26 -28.50
C ASN A 190 -31.73 -18.05 -29.69
N LEU A 191 -30.44 -17.88 -30.00
CA LEU A 191 -29.74 -18.69 -31.01
C LEU A 191 -29.68 -20.18 -30.63
N ASN A 192 -29.41 -20.47 -29.35
CA ASN A 192 -29.29 -21.85 -28.86
C ASN A 192 -30.63 -22.56 -28.71
N ALA A 193 -31.75 -21.83 -28.68
CA ALA A 193 -33.10 -22.40 -28.65
C ALA A 193 -33.68 -22.62 -30.06
N ASP A 194 -33.03 -22.05 -31.09
CA ASP A 194 -33.47 -22.15 -32.46
C ASP A 194 -32.97 -23.47 -33.08
N ASN A 195 -33.91 -24.34 -33.43
CA ASN A 195 -33.63 -25.66 -34.01
C ASN A 195 -32.93 -25.57 -35.37
N GLN A 196 -33.01 -24.42 -36.06
CA GLN A 196 -32.27 -24.18 -37.31
C GLN A 196 -30.75 -24.28 -37.09
N TYR A 197 -30.25 -23.99 -35.88
CA TYR A 197 -28.83 -23.90 -35.58
C TYR A 197 -28.31 -25.00 -34.66
N ILE A 198 -28.99 -26.16 -34.57
CA ILE A 198 -28.63 -27.29 -33.69
C ILE A 198 -27.15 -27.68 -33.83
N GLN A 199 -26.62 -27.70 -35.05
CA GLN A 199 -25.22 -28.06 -35.33
C GLN A 199 -24.19 -27.09 -34.71
N MET A 200 -24.61 -25.90 -34.27
CA MET A 200 -23.77 -24.91 -33.58
C MET A 200 -23.98 -24.87 -32.07
N HIS A 201 -24.95 -25.59 -31.52
CA HIS A 201 -25.35 -25.40 -30.12
C HIS A 201 -24.19 -25.59 -29.15
N ASP A 202 -23.33 -26.57 -29.41
CA ASP A 202 -22.10 -26.80 -28.63
C ASP A 202 -21.14 -25.62 -28.73
N LEU A 203 -20.84 -25.12 -29.93
CA LEU A 203 -19.96 -23.97 -30.14
C LEU A 203 -20.48 -22.69 -29.48
N LEU A 204 -21.80 -22.46 -29.53
CA LEU A 204 -22.46 -21.34 -28.86
C LEU A 204 -22.42 -21.49 -27.33
N GLY A 205 -22.61 -22.71 -26.83
CA GLY A 205 -22.46 -23.04 -25.41
C GLY A 205 -21.06 -22.77 -24.89
N GLU A 206 -20.03 -23.19 -25.64
CA GLU A 206 -18.63 -22.93 -25.31
C GLU A 206 -18.29 -21.44 -25.34
N TYR A 207 -18.75 -20.71 -26.36
CA TYR A 207 -18.58 -19.25 -26.44
C TYR A 207 -19.23 -18.56 -25.23
N LYS A 208 -20.47 -18.93 -24.90
CA LYS A 208 -21.17 -18.38 -23.74
C LYS A 208 -20.42 -18.63 -22.44
N SER A 209 -19.94 -19.86 -22.24
CA SER A 209 -19.19 -20.25 -21.05
C SER A 209 -17.89 -19.44 -20.92
N SER A 210 -17.12 -19.36 -22.02
CA SER A 210 -15.84 -18.64 -22.04
C SER A 210 -16.02 -17.13 -21.78
N PHE A 211 -17.03 -16.49 -22.40
CA PHE A 211 -17.33 -15.08 -22.14
C PHE A 211 -17.82 -14.84 -20.71
N SER A 212 -18.69 -15.71 -20.18
CA SER A 212 -19.18 -15.60 -18.80
C SER A 212 -18.03 -15.74 -17.78
N LYS A 213 -17.10 -16.66 -18.03
CA LYS A 213 -15.91 -16.84 -17.20
C LYS A 213 -15.01 -15.61 -17.24
N LEU A 214 -14.81 -15.00 -18.41
CA LEU A 214 -14.08 -13.75 -18.54
C LEU A 214 -14.73 -12.63 -17.70
N VAL A 215 -16.04 -12.44 -17.82
CA VAL A 215 -16.77 -11.42 -17.04
C VAL A 215 -16.62 -11.66 -15.54
N GLN A 216 -16.74 -12.90 -15.07
CA GLN A 216 -16.58 -13.24 -13.65
C GLN A 216 -15.19 -12.86 -13.12
N LEU A 217 -14.11 -13.14 -13.85
CA LEU A 217 -12.77 -12.74 -13.42
C LEU A 217 -12.54 -11.24 -13.50
N GLU A 218 -13.10 -10.56 -14.50
CA GLU A 218 -13.07 -9.10 -14.59
C GLU A 218 -13.82 -8.44 -13.42
N GLU A 219 -14.90 -9.07 -12.92
CA GLU A 219 -15.58 -8.65 -11.69
C GLU A 219 -14.75 -8.84 -10.43
N VAL A 220 -14.07 -10.00 -10.30
CA VAL A 220 -13.14 -10.27 -9.20
C VAL A 220 -12.01 -9.24 -9.22
N LYS A 221 -11.42 -8.97 -10.39
CA LYS A 221 -10.41 -7.92 -10.58
C LYS A 221 -10.97 -6.55 -10.15
N GLY A 222 -12.20 -6.24 -10.55
CA GLY A 222 -12.90 -5.00 -10.29
C GLY A 222 -13.25 -4.32 -11.61
N LEU A 223 -14.55 -4.14 -11.87
CA LEU A 223 -15.05 -3.46 -13.07
C LEU A 223 -14.78 -1.95 -13.05
N ASP A 224 -14.58 -1.40 -11.85
CA ASP A 224 -14.26 0.01 -11.62
C ASP A 224 -13.28 0.18 -10.44
N SER A 225 -12.82 1.40 -10.21
CA SER A 225 -11.81 1.71 -9.17
C SER A 225 -12.26 1.50 -7.71
N LYS A 226 -13.51 1.11 -7.48
CA LYS A 226 -14.13 0.92 -6.15
C LYS A 226 -14.65 -0.51 -5.95
N SER A 227 -14.64 -1.36 -6.97
CA SER A 227 -15.11 -2.75 -6.91
C SER A 227 -13.96 -3.76 -7.02
N GLY A 228 -14.23 -5.01 -6.64
CA GLY A 228 -13.27 -6.12 -6.67
C GLY A 228 -11.96 -5.84 -5.92
N LEU A 229 -10.89 -6.49 -6.37
CA LEU A 229 -9.54 -6.33 -5.82
C LEU A 229 -9.06 -4.87 -5.91
N LEU A 230 -9.38 -4.14 -7.00
CA LEU A 230 -9.04 -2.72 -7.14
C LEU A 230 -9.63 -1.85 -6.02
N GLY A 231 -10.91 -2.07 -5.69
CA GLY A 231 -11.59 -1.39 -4.59
C GLY A 231 -11.02 -1.73 -3.23
N GLU A 232 -10.68 -2.99 -2.99
CA GLU A 232 -10.02 -3.43 -1.75
C GLU A 232 -8.66 -2.76 -1.57
N MET A 233 -7.82 -2.72 -2.60
CA MET A 233 -6.53 -2.03 -2.57
C MET A 233 -6.69 -0.54 -2.23
N ARG A 234 -7.69 0.13 -2.84
CA ARG A 234 -7.98 1.54 -2.56
C ARG A 234 -8.34 1.79 -1.09
N LYS A 235 -9.16 0.92 -0.49
CA LYS A 235 -9.52 1.02 0.94
C LYS A 235 -8.30 0.85 1.85
N ILE A 236 -7.39 -0.06 1.51
CA ILE A 236 -6.18 -0.31 2.29
C ILE A 236 -5.21 0.87 2.23
N ILE A 237 -5.08 1.52 1.08
CA ILE A 237 -4.24 2.72 0.93
C ILE A 237 -4.66 3.79 1.95
N HIS A 238 -5.95 4.09 2.08
CA HIS A 238 -6.42 5.09 3.05
C HIS A 238 -6.02 4.73 4.48
N LYS A 239 -6.20 3.47 4.88
CA LYS A 239 -5.77 2.99 6.20
C LYS A 239 -4.26 3.13 6.43
N SER A 240 -3.45 2.87 5.39
CA SER A 240 -1.99 3.01 5.50
C SER A 240 -1.57 4.47 5.74
N THR A 241 -2.24 5.42 5.07
CA THR A 241 -1.99 6.85 5.24
C THR A 241 -2.40 7.31 6.64
N ASP A 242 -3.53 6.84 7.17
CA ASP A 242 -3.98 7.18 8.52
C ASP A 242 -3.06 6.64 9.61
N ALA A 243 -2.55 5.42 9.43
CA ALA A 243 -1.58 4.81 10.35
C ALA A 243 -0.24 5.58 10.35
N LEU A 244 0.29 5.94 9.16
CA LEU A 244 1.50 6.77 9.05
C LEU A 244 1.30 8.16 9.65
N LYS A 245 0.15 8.79 9.43
CA LYS A 245 -0.15 10.10 10.03
C LYS A 245 -0.15 10.05 11.55
N SER A 246 -0.72 8.97 12.13
CA SER A 246 -0.70 8.74 13.58
C SER A 246 0.72 8.50 14.10
N LEU A 247 1.54 7.77 13.34
CA LEU A 247 2.94 7.52 13.66
C LEU A 247 3.78 8.80 13.63
N THR A 248 3.67 9.62 12.59
CA THR A 248 4.35 10.93 12.51
C THR A 248 3.89 11.85 13.64
N LYS A 249 2.60 11.84 14.00
CA LYS A 249 2.10 12.60 15.15
C LYS A 249 2.76 12.17 16.46
N LEU A 250 2.88 10.86 16.70
CA LEU A 250 3.57 10.31 17.86
C LEU A 250 5.03 10.77 17.92
N ILE A 251 5.75 10.68 16.81
CA ILE A 251 7.16 11.11 16.73
C ILE A 251 7.30 12.61 17.03
N ASN A 252 6.43 13.45 16.48
CA ASN A 252 6.43 14.89 16.75
C ASN A 252 6.11 15.21 18.22
N THR A 253 5.20 14.46 18.84
CA THR A 253 4.90 14.59 20.28
C THR A 253 6.12 14.23 21.13
N LEU A 254 6.79 13.10 20.84
CA LEU A 254 8.02 12.71 21.53
C LEU A 254 9.13 13.76 21.39
N GLN A 255 9.28 14.35 20.20
CA GLN A 255 10.22 15.43 19.97
C GLN A 255 9.92 16.65 20.85
N SER A 256 8.65 17.06 20.92
CA SER A 256 8.21 18.19 21.73
C SER A 256 8.44 17.94 23.22
N GLU A 257 8.00 16.78 23.72
CA GLU A 257 8.14 16.39 25.13
C GLU A 257 9.61 16.36 25.55
N LYS A 258 10.50 15.77 24.74
CA LYS A 258 11.93 15.75 25.04
C LYS A 258 12.57 17.13 25.00
N THR A 259 12.18 17.97 24.05
CA THR A 259 12.68 19.36 23.98
C THR A 259 12.27 20.14 25.23
N GLU A 260 11.02 19.99 25.68
CA GLU A 260 10.49 20.67 26.86
C GLU A 260 11.10 20.16 28.16
N GLU A 261 11.30 18.84 28.30
CA GLU A 261 11.98 18.21 29.43
C GLU A 261 13.40 18.77 29.60
N ILE A 262 14.17 18.83 28.50
CA ILE A 262 15.54 19.36 28.48
C ILE A 262 15.55 20.85 28.85
N ALA A 263 14.66 21.66 28.25
CA ALA A 263 14.60 23.10 28.51
C ALA A 263 14.23 23.39 29.97
N THR A 264 13.24 22.68 30.51
CA THR A 264 12.77 22.86 31.89
C THR A 264 13.83 22.44 32.90
N PHE A 265 14.47 21.29 32.69
CA PHE A 265 15.57 20.86 33.55
C PHE A 265 16.73 21.86 33.52
N SER A 266 17.15 22.31 32.33
CA SER A 266 18.25 23.28 32.18
C SER A 266 17.96 24.57 32.95
N LEU A 267 16.73 25.09 32.86
CA LEU A 267 16.31 26.29 33.58
C LEU A 267 16.31 26.10 35.10
N ILE A 268 15.69 25.03 35.60
CA ILE A 268 15.64 24.73 37.05
C ILE A 268 17.04 24.50 37.60
N PHE A 269 17.87 23.74 36.88
CA PHE A 269 19.25 23.44 37.29
C PHE A 269 20.10 24.71 37.34
N THR A 270 19.97 25.60 36.34
CA THR A 270 20.69 26.88 36.32
C THR A 270 20.29 27.77 37.49
N ILE A 271 18.99 27.88 37.79
CA ILE A 271 18.49 28.66 38.94
C ILE A 271 19.00 28.07 40.26
N PHE A 272 18.97 26.74 40.39
CA PHE A 272 19.44 26.04 41.58
C PHE A 272 20.94 26.28 41.83
N VAL A 273 21.77 26.16 40.80
CA VAL A 273 23.22 26.45 40.89
C VAL A 273 23.45 27.92 41.23
N ALA A 274 22.73 28.85 40.60
CA ALA A 274 22.84 30.27 40.90
C ALA A 274 22.49 30.59 42.37
N ALA A 275 21.41 30.01 42.90
CA ALA A 275 21.01 30.18 44.30
C ALA A 275 22.06 29.62 45.27
N LEU A 276 22.65 28.46 44.98
CA LEU A 276 23.72 27.87 45.79
C LEU A 276 25.02 28.67 45.79
N VAL A 277 25.31 29.42 44.71
CA VAL A 277 26.50 30.26 44.63
C VAL A 277 26.32 31.57 45.41
N VAL A 278 25.08 32.06 45.53
CA VAL A 278 24.74 33.29 46.27
C VAL A 278 24.66 33.07 47.78
N LEU A 279 24.28 31.86 48.23
CA LEU A 279 24.18 31.45 49.64
C LEU A 279 25.54 31.10 50.26
#